data_AF-A0A0R3MR98-F1
#
_entry.id   AF-A0A0R3MR98-F1
#
_cell.length_a   1.000
_cell.length_b   1.000
_cell.length_c   1.000
_cell.angle_alpha   90.00
_cell.angle_beta   90.00
_cell.angle_gamma   90.00
#
_symmetry.space_group_name_H-M   'P 1'
#
loop_
_entity.id
_entity.type
_entity.pdbx_description
1 polymer ?
#
loop_
_entity_poly.entity_id
_entity_poly.type
_entity_poly.pdbx_seq_one_letter_code
_entity_poly.pdbx_strand_id
1 'polypeptide(L)'
;MIGRSAVGPGPAQAIPFSQLLASMLTSPLTVSQVNVNSIVYAGSTSGTATVSAQAVAGTPTIKWPTTSGTVATNATSPVVLNATTGNISCPTCVTNDAVVGATASRALAATLNLSAQSVVQTLGYATAGDGGGATYKNVGSTVFQDARIASAVIATPGSGYVNGTYRGVNLSGGTGTNAIATVVVSGGFVSSVTLTGATAVGYTPGDVLTASNSLLGGSGSGFTYTVSTVASPTCSFTDSVGTHFQIVFPAAGLDARSCGVKFDWDGSDGSASDNFTALQNALSFAGSTTSTIVDLGGSIGGQVLLPKKTAMFCGGGATPLIVPYGVKIKGQGNYTSVLKPCDTWNVATNVIEICDKETHLACFGALLEDLQIFMQRDVTSNAGVSLVYSNNAQHESGLRRVVLYPGACRRAVTLESGFGGATYVVLESVEAKGGKKAASCGGNQNGMIVIAYGTTQVRIKDLVIGGLSASFNGPRDLGLVVTGGFINMDGFHPEQIVTPATINIPGGLANGQIRVFNAIGGVDCVGLFTLVSGNTAGNFMLSPPNALNGCTRLVTNGQAGGANLTGPVMTDTIFNP
;
A
#
# COMPACT_ATOMS: atom_id res chain seq x y z
N MET A 1 96.38 14.50 -21.29
CA MET A 1 96.98 13.20 -20.93
C MET A 1 95.98 12.58 -19.95
N ILE A 2 95.14 11.61 -20.30
CA ILE A 2 95.31 10.14 -20.33
C ILE A 2 93.85 9.66 -20.61
N GLY A 3 93.52 8.65 -21.41
CA GLY A 3 94.32 7.60 -22.01
C GLY A 3 93.59 6.98 -23.21
N ARG A 4 94.41 6.56 -24.16
CA ARG A 4 94.08 5.61 -25.22
C ARG A 4 93.73 4.25 -24.61
N SER A 5 92.75 3.56 -25.20
CA SER A 5 92.85 2.11 -25.39
C SER A 5 93.09 1.85 -26.87
N ALA A 6 94.19 1.16 -27.18
CA ALA A 6 94.46 0.51 -28.46
C ALA A 6 93.41 -0.60 -28.70
N VAL A 7 93.10 -1.15 -29.88
CA VAL A 7 93.90 -1.48 -31.07
C VAL A 7 92.90 -1.61 -32.24
N GLY A 8 93.16 -0.99 -33.40
CA GLY A 8 92.39 -1.22 -34.64
C GLY A 8 92.86 -0.29 -35.76
N PRO A 9 93.55 -0.79 -36.81
CA PRO A 9 94.14 0.02 -37.86
C PRO A 9 93.08 0.39 -38.90
N GLY A 10 92.30 1.43 -38.62
CA GLY A 10 91.46 2.11 -39.61
C GLY A 10 91.79 3.60 -39.60
N PRO A 11 91.80 4.31 -40.75
CA PRO A 11 92.13 5.73 -40.78
C PRO A 11 91.15 6.52 -39.91
N ALA A 12 91.68 7.43 -39.09
CA ALA A 12 90.91 8.31 -38.24
C ALA A 12 90.03 9.23 -39.11
N GLN A 13 88.74 8.90 -39.22
CA GLN A 13 87.77 9.77 -39.85
C GLN A 13 87.47 10.92 -38.88
N ALA A 14 88.07 12.08 -39.13
CA ALA A 14 87.70 13.31 -38.44
C ALA A 14 86.25 13.65 -38.84
N ILE A 15 85.31 13.47 -37.91
CA ILE A 15 83.94 13.94 -38.08
C ILE A 15 83.98 15.46 -38.02
N PRO A 16 83.58 16.20 -39.08
CA PRO A 16 83.54 17.65 -39.06
C PRO A 16 82.60 18.12 -37.94
N PHE A 17 83.01 19.14 -37.17
CA PHE A 17 82.21 19.69 -36.07
C PHE A 17 80.78 20.10 -36.51
N SER A 18 80.61 20.44 -37.79
CA SER A 18 79.31 20.71 -38.42
C SER A 18 78.37 19.49 -38.52
N GLN A 19 78.91 18.27 -38.65
CA GLN A 19 78.09 17.04 -38.63
C GLN A 19 77.68 16.63 -37.21
N LEU A 20 78.49 16.94 -36.20
CA LEU A 20 78.12 16.76 -34.80
C LEU A 20 76.96 17.70 -34.43
N LEU A 21 77.03 18.97 -34.84
CA LEU A 21 75.95 19.94 -34.62
C LEU A 21 74.67 19.57 -35.39
N ALA A 22 74.78 19.02 -36.61
CA ALA A 22 73.63 18.54 -37.39
C ALA A 22 72.94 17.31 -36.77
N SER A 23 73.69 16.42 -36.10
CA SER A 23 73.12 15.27 -35.38
C SER A 23 72.40 15.65 -34.08
N MET A 24 72.77 16.77 -33.45
CA MET A 24 72.11 17.28 -32.24
C MET A 24 70.88 18.15 -32.55
N LEU A 25 70.66 18.52 -33.81
CA LEU A 25 69.58 19.42 -34.25
C LEU A 25 68.49 18.77 -35.11
N THR A 26 68.65 17.51 -35.55
CA THR A 26 67.71 16.88 -36.51
C THR A 26 66.96 15.64 -36.01
N SER A 27 66.97 15.35 -34.71
CA SER A 27 66.02 14.38 -34.15
C SER A 27 65.56 14.82 -32.76
N PRO A 28 64.25 14.97 -32.50
CA PRO A 28 63.78 15.04 -31.13
C PRO A 28 64.25 13.76 -30.43
N LEU A 29 64.73 13.89 -29.19
CA LEU A 29 65.14 12.79 -28.32
C LEU A 29 64.25 11.55 -28.55
N THR A 30 64.75 10.56 -29.28
CA THR A 30 64.27 9.20 -29.12
C THR A 30 64.88 8.72 -27.82
N VAL A 31 64.08 8.81 -26.74
CA VAL A 31 64.47 8.26 -25.44
C VAL A 31 64.50 6.73 -25.59
N SER A 32 65.65 6.19 -25.99
CA SER A 32 65.94 4.76 -26.11
C SER A 32 66.03 4.05 -24.74
N GLN A 33 65.49 4.62 -23.68
CA GLN A 33 65.42 4.00 -22.37
C GLN A 33 64.09 4.39 -21.71
N VAL A 34 63.03 3.75 -22.20
CA VAL A 34 61.77 3.65 -21.45
C VAL A 34 62.05 2.73 -20.26
N ASN A 35 62.53 3.33 -19.17
CA ASN A 35 62.20 2.83 -17.86
C ASN A 35 60.66 2.79 -17.76
N VAL A 36 60.14 1.78 -17.07
CA VAL A 36 58.72 1.38 -16.95
C VAL A 36 57.73 2.44 -16.41
N ASN A 37 58.05 3.75 -16.50
CA ASN A 37 57.32 4.87 -15.92
C ASN A 37 57.04 6.05 -16.89
N SER A 38 57.16 5.91 -18.21
CA SER A 38 56.84 7.02 -19.13
C SER A 38 55.41 6.97 -19.67
N ILE A 39 54.72 8.11 -19.68
CA ILE A 39 53.45 8.30 -20.39
C ILE A 39 53.74 8.49 -21.88
N VAL A 40 53.30 7.56 -22.72
CA VAL A 40 53.46 7.62 -24.18
C VAL A 40 52.14 8.08 -24.81
N TYR A 41 52.17 9.20 -25.55
CA TYR A 41 51.07 9.60 -26.43
C TYR A 41 51.38 9.14 -27.84
N ALA A 42 50.58 8.21 -28.37
CA ALA A 42 50.73 7.70 -29.73
C ALA A 42 49.69 8.35 -30.65
N GLY A 43 50.15 9.23 -31.55
CA GLY A 43 49.36 9.75 -32.67
C GLY A 43 49.36 11.28 -32.79
N SER A 44 49.33 11.79 -34.03
CA SER A 44 49.29 13.23 -34.34
C SER A 44 47.95 13.90 -34.01
N THR A 45 46.96 13.15 -33.53
CA THR A 45 45.61 13.60 -33.17
C THR A 45 45.28 13.44 -31.67
N SER A 46 46.21 12.91 -30.87
CA SER A 46 46.01 12.74 -29.44
C SER A 46 46.04 14.10 -28.72
N GLY A 47 45.06 14.38 -27.86
CA GLY A 47 45.01 15.62 -27.08
C GLY A 47 46.18 15.77 -26.10
N THR A 48 46.33 16.96 -25.52
CA THR A 48 47.32 17.26 -24.48
C THR A 48 46.84 16.79 -23.11
N ALA A 49 47.70 16.11 -22.35
CA ALA A 49 47.48 15.90 -20.91
C ALA A 49 48.57 16.64 -20.12
N THR A 50 48.14 17.59 -19.29
CA THR A 50 49.02 18.45 -18.49
C THR A 50 49.13 17.90 -17.08
N VAL A 51 50.33 17.46 -16.69
CA VAL A 51 50.67 17.19 -15.29
C VAL A 51 51.44 18.40 -14.78
N SER A 52 50.80 19.25 -13.97
CA SER A 52 51.46 20.40 -13.35
C SER A 52 52.05 20.03 -11.99
N ALA A 53 53.22 20.58 -11.67
CA ALA A 53 53.80 20.45 -10.34
C ALA A 53 52.92 21.20 -9.31
N GLN A 54 52.67 20.57 -8.17
CA GLN A 54 51.98 21.23 -7.05
C GLN A 54 52.88 22.33 -6.48
N ALA A 55 52.32 23.49 -6.13
CA ALA A 55 53.08 24.64 -5.63
C ALA A 55 53.79 24.41 -4.26
N VAL A 56 53.54 23.27 -3.62
CA VAL A 56 54.12 22.85 -2.34
C VAL A 56 54.55 21.38 -2.49
N ALA A 57 55.74 21.04 -1.98
CA ALA A 57 56.30 19.70 -2.06
C ALA A 57 55.38 18.66 -1.39
N GLY A 58 54.62 17.95 -2.23
CA GLY A 58 53.89 16.73 -1.90
C GLY A 58 54.16 15.69 -2.97
N THR A 59 53.92 14.42 -2.68
CA THR A 59 53.93 13.36 -3.70
C THR A 59 52.48 13.11 -4.15
N PRO A 60 51.93 13.87 -5.12
CA PRO A 60 50.61 13.56 -5.66
C PRO A 60 50.72 12.24 -6.42
N THR A 61 50.24 11.14 -5.82
CA THR A 61 50.17 9.85 -6.49
C THR A 61 48.78 9.65 -7.08
N ILE A 62 48.68 9.59 -8.41
CA ILE A 62 47.52 9.00 -9.09
C ILE A 62 47.80 7.50 -9.18
N LYS A 63 47.14 6.70 -8.34
CA LYS A 63 47.25 5.24 -8.39
C LYS A 63 46.25 4.68 -9.38
N TRP A 64 46.73 4.05 -10.45
CA TRP A 64 45.90 3.29 -11.37
C TRP A 64 45.52 1.92 -10.77
N PRO A 65 44.34 1.36 -11.10
CA PRO A 65 43.99 0.00 -10.67
C PRO A 65 45.03 -1.02 -11.13
N THR A 66 45.27 -2.06 -10.32
CA THR A 66 46.20 -3.16 -10.65
C THR A 66 45.59 -4.20 -11.59
N THR A 67 44.35 -4.01 -12.01
CA THR A 67 43.59 -4.85 -12.95
C THR A 67 43.48 -4.14 -14.30
N SER A 68 43.56 -4.88 -15.41
CA SER A 68 43.41 -4.32 -16.75
C SER A 68 42.04 -3.67 -16.93
N GLY A 69 42.00 -2.43 -17.41
CA GLY A 69 40.76 -1.71 -17.72
C GLY A 69 41.03 -0.37 -18.41
N THR A 70 40.02 0.16 -19.10
CA THR A 70 40.09 1.46 -19.78
C THR A 70 39.62 2.55 -18.83
N VAL A 71 40.37 3.65 -18.72
CA VAL A 71 39.97 4.86 -17.99
C VAL A 71 38.72 5.43 -18.68
N ALA A 72 37.71 5.89 -17.93
CA ALA A 72 36.49 6.42 -18.51
C ALA A 72 36.78 7.67 -19.36
N THR A 73 36.89 7.53 -20.69
CA THR A 73 37.22 8.63 -21.61
C THR A 73 36.00 9.40 -22.12
N ASN A 74 34.80 8.85 -21.95
CA ASN A 74 33.55 9.39 -22.51
C ASN A 74 32.48 9.65 -21.44
N ALA A 75 32.87 9.70 -20.17
CA ALA A 75 31.96 9.93 -19.06
C ALA A 75 31.50 11.40 -19.02
N THR A 76 30.21 11.64 -19.28
CA THR A 76 29.60 12.97 -19.10
C THR A 76 29.30 13.19 -17.62
N SER A 77 30.12 14.04 -16.99
CA SER A 77 30.01 14.74 -15.71
C SER A 77 28.88 14.39 -14.71
N PRO A 78 29.16 14.29 -13.39
CA PRO A 78 30.49 14.37 -12.77
C PRO A 78 31.17 13.00 -12.69
N VAL A 79 32.40 12.92 -13.19
CA VAL A 79 33.32 11.84 -12.82
C VAL A 79 33.88 12.19 -11.44
N VAL A 80 33.56 11.38 -10.42
CA VAL A 80 33.95 11.59 -9.04
C VAL A 80 35.11 10.66 -8.69
N LEU A 81 36.23 11.23 -8.25
CA LEU A 81 37.32 10.47 -7.63
C LEU A 81 37.08 10.42 -6.12
N ASN A 82 36.90 9.22 -5.56
CA ASN A 82 36.85 9.05 -4.11
C ASN A 82 38.27 9.25 -3.54
N ALA A 83 38.46 10.34 -2.79
CA ALA A 83 39.76 10.71 -2.25
C ALA A 83 40.35 9.72 -1.23
N THR A 84 39.51 8.86 -0.63
CA THR A 84 39.92 7.86 0.38
C THR A 84 40.26 6.52 -0.25
N THR A 85 39.47 6.08 -1.24
CA THR A 85 39.62 4.75 -1.85
C THR A 85 40.35 4.77 -3.18
N GLY A 86 40.50 5.94 -3.82
CA GLY A 86 41.06 6.07 -5.16
C GLY A 86 40.12 5.63 -6.27
N ASN A 87 38.89 5.22 -5.96
CA ASN A 87 37.91 4.78 -6.96
C ASN A 87 37.43 5.98 -7.79
N ILE A 88 37.54 5.86 -9.12
CA ILE A 88 36.88 6.75 -10.07
C ILE A 88 35.48 6.19 -10.31
N SER A 89 34.44 6.94 -9.95
CA SER A 89 33.05 6.65 -10.28
C SER A 89 32.47 7.74 -11.18
N CYS A 90 31.40 7.45 -11.89
CA CYS A 90 30.58 8.48 -12.50
C CYS A 90 29.13 8.23 -12.08
N PRO A 91 28.64 8.89 -11.02
CA PRO A 91 27.33 8.61 -10.44
C PRO A 91 26.16 8.78 -11.44
N THR A 92 26.37 9.55 -12.50
CA THR A 92 25.38 9.88 -13.54
C THR A 92 25.67 9.22 -14.88
N CYS A 93 26.82 8.57 -15.06
CA CYS A 93 27.15 7.94 -16.33
C CYS A 93 26.49 6.58 -16.43
N VAL A 94 25.84 6.36 -17.56
CA VAL A 94 25.49 5.03 -18.04
C VAL A 94 26.80 4.37 -18.49
N THR A 95 27.47 3.63 -17.62
CA THR A 95 28.54 2.74 -18.09
C THR A 95 27.85 1.64 -18.88
N ASN A 96 28.06 1.61 -20.19
CA ASN A 96 27.41 0.71 -21.17
C ASN A 96 27.56 -0.81 -20.90
N ASP A 97 28.10 -1.20 -19.73
CA ASP A 97 28.35 -2.58 -19.31
C ASP A 97 27.71 -2.95 -17.95
N ALA A 98 27.02 -2.00 -17.29
CA ALA A 98 26.21 -2.33 -16.12
C ALA A 98 24.87 -2.91 -16.61
N VAL A 99 24.72 -4.23 -16.45
CA VAL A 99 23.46 -5.00 -16.41
C VAL A 99 22.24 -4.21 -16.88
N VAL A 100 21.79 -4.50 -18.10
CA VAL A 100 20.48 -4.15 -18.69
C VAL A 100 19.53 -3.49 -17.67
N GLY A 101 19.46 -2.16 -17.68
CA GLY A 101 18.43 -1.42 -16.96
C GLY A 101 18.50 -1.39 -15.43
N ALA A 102 19.56 -1.83 -14.74
CA ALA A 102 19.60 -1.74 -13.28
C ALA A 102 20.01 -0.35 -12.75
N THR A 103 19.20 0.27 -11.88
CA THR A 103 19.45 1.59 -11.26
C THR A 103 19.39 1.50 -9.74
N ALA A 104 20.10 2.36 -9.01
CA ALA A 104 20.13 2.28 -7.54
C ALA A 104 18.77 2.57 -6.88
N SER A 105 17.96 3.44 -7.48
CA SER A 105 16.63 3.81 -6.98
C SER A 105 15.80 4.40 -8.11
N ARG A 106 14.48 4.45 -7.91
CA ARG A 106 13.57 5.13 -8.83
C ARG A 106 13.89 6.62 -8.97
N ALA A 107 14.26 7.26 -7.86
CA ALA A 107 14.62 8.68 -7.87
C ALA A 107 15.84 8.95 -8.75
N LEU A 108 16.87 8.08 -8.69
CA LEU A 108 18.01 8.16 -9.60
C LEU A 108 17.57 7.88 -11.05
N ALA A 109 16.78 6.83 -11.27
CA ALA A 109 16.30 6.47 -12.61
C ALA A 109 15.58 7.64 -13.30
N ALA A 110 14.77 8.40 -12.57
CA ALA A 110 14.08 9.58 -13.08
C ALA A 110 15.02 10.71 -13.54
N THR A 111 16.27 10.74 -13.07
CA THR A 111 17.28 11.74 -13.47
C THR A 111 18.14 11.33 -14.66
N LEU A 112 18.00 10.09 -15.13
CA LEU A 112 18.77 9.54 -16.25
C LEU A 112 17.96 9.60 -17.53
N ASN A 113 18.63 9.66 -18.68
CA ASN A 113 17.99 9.39 -19.98
C ASN A 113 17.97 7.87 -20.17
N LEU A 114 16.79 7.27 -20.05
CA LEU A 114 16.56 5.84 -20.16
C LEU A 114 15.74 5.50 -21.40
N SER A 115 15.46 6.46 -22.30
CA SER A 115 14.64 6.28 -23.52
C SER A 115 15.01 5.08 -24.40
N ALA A 116 16.28 4.66 -24.42
CA ALA A 116 16.76 3.49 -25.16
C ALA A 116 16.49 2.14 -24.45
N GLN A 117 16.11 2.15 -23.17
CA GLN A 117 15.87 0.95 -22.38
C GLN A 117 14.42 0.50 -22.51
N SER A 118 14.18 -0.79 -22.73
CA SER A 118 12.84 -1.36 -22.73
C SER A 118 12.34 -1.72 -21.33
N VAL A 119 13.27 -2.01 -20.42
CA VAL A 119 13.02 -2.39 -19.02
C VAL A 119 14.11 -1.76 -18.14
N VAL A 120 13.69 -1.31 -16.96
CA VAL A 120 14.58 -0.82 -15.90
C VAL A 120 14.24 -1.57 -14.62
N GLN A 121 15.23 -2.01 -13.87
CA GLN A 121 15.05 -2.57 -12.53
C GLN A 121 15.73 -1.65 -11.52
N THR A 122 15.09 -1.39 -10.40
CA THR A 122 15.76 -0.77 -9.26
C THR A 122 16.45 -1.86 -8.44
N LEU A 123 17.66 -1.58 -7.97
CA LEU A 123 18.39 -2.44 -7.05
C LEU A 123 17.69 -2.49 -5.70
N GLY A 124 18.16 -3.36 -4.81
CA GLY A 124 17.57 -3.52 -3.47
C GLY A 124 17.44 -2.19 -2.71
N TYR A 125 16.54 -2.15 -1.74
CA TYR A 125 16.19 -0.95 -0.99
C TYR A 125 17.41 -0.32 -0.29
N ALA A 126 17.85 0.84 -0.77
CA ALA A 126 18.85 1.68 -0.12
C ALA A 126 18.19 2.59 0.94
N THR A 127 17.00 3.12 0.65
CA THR A 127 16.16 3.89 1.58
C THR A 127 14.69 3.47 1.48
N ALA A 128 13.90 3.73 2.51
CA ALA A 128 12.46 3.42 2.45
C ALA A 128 11.76 4.28 1.38
N GLY A 129 10.94 3.66 0.54
CA GLY A 129 10.19 4.33 -0.52
C GLY A 129 10.98 4.64 -1.80
N ASP A 130 12.19 4.12 -1.94
CA ASP A 130 13.08 4.38 -3.09
C ASP A 130 12.75 3.55 -4.34
N GLY A 131 11.74 2.70 -4.28
CA GLY A 131 11.38 1.82 -5.39
C GLY A 131 12.13 0.48 -5.39
N GLY A 132 12.98 0.17 -4.41
CA GLY A 132 13.96 -0.91 -4.52
C GLY A 132 13.42 -2.29 -4.93
N GLY A 133 14.20 -3.01 -5.73
CA GLY A 133 13.87 -4.36 -6.23
C GLY A 133 12.71 -4.42 -7.22
N ALA A 134 12.17 -3.28 -7.68
CA ALA A 134 11.05 -3.21 -8.60
C ALA A 134 11.50 -3.22 -10.06
N THR A 135 10.68 -3.79 -10.92
CA THR A 135 10.88 -3.77 -12.38
C THR A 135 9.91 -2.79 -13.01
N TYR A 136 10.39 -2.04 -13.98
CA TYR A 136 9.68 -1.01 -14.71
C TYR A 136 9.79 -1.29 -16.21
N LYS A 137 8.68 -1.12 -16.92
CA LYS A 137 8.62 -1.27 -18.37
C LYS A 137 8.54 0.12 -19.02
N ASN A 138 9.34 0.35 -20.04
CA ASN A 138 9.19 1.52 -20.90
C ASN A 138 7.84 1.44 -21.64
N VAL A 139 6.99 2.43 -21.41
CA VAL A 139 5.68 2.57 -22.05
C VAL A 139 5.60 3.82 -22.93
N GLY A 140 6.74 4.41 -23.29
CA GLY A 140 6.83 5.58 -24.14
C GLY A 140 6.16 6.80 -23.50
N SER A 141 5.02 7.22 -24.04
CA SER A 141 4.19 8.31 -23.51
C SER A 141 2.84 7.83 -22.96
N THR A 142 2.62 6.51 -22.87
CA THR A 142 1.37 5.97 -22.31
C THR A 142 1.17 6.42 -20.87
N VAL A 143 -0.07 6.75 -20.52
CA VAL A 143 -0.48 7.19 -19.19
C VAL A 143 -0.15 6.14 -18.14
N PHE A 144 0.30 6.58 -16.97
CA PHE A 144 0.57 5.69 -15.86
C PHE A 144 -0.72 5.11 -15.26
N GLN A 145 -0.72 3.79 -15.05
CA GLN A 145 -1.84 3.05 -14.47
C GLN A 145 -1.92 3.16 -12.93
N ASP A 146 -0.97 3.85 -12.30
CA ASP A 146 -0.97 4.18 -10.87
C ASP A 146 -1.29 5.66 -10.58
N ALA A 147 -1.69 6.42 -11.61
CA ALA A 147 -2.21 7.78 -11.47
C ALA A 147 -3.74 7.76 -11.37
N ARG A 148 -4.30 8.36 -10.32
CA ARG A 148 -5.74 8.40 -10.06
C ARG A 148 -6.40 9.68 -10.54
N ILE A 149 -7.71 9.66 -10.81
CA ILE A 149 -8.47 10.93 -10.92
C ILE A 149 -8.42 11.67 -9.57
N ALA A 150 -8.03 12.94 -9.60
CA ALA A 150 -8.04 13.81 -8.43
C ALA A 150 -9.24 14.77 -8.46
N SER A 151 -9.63 15.26 -9.64
CA SER A 151 -10.85 16.05 -9.81
C SER A 151 -11.43 15.93 -11.22
N ALA A 152 -12.74 16.11 -11.33
CA ALA A 152 -13.48 16.10 -12.59
C ALA A 152 -14.76 16.93 -12.48
N VAL A 153 -15.31 17.37 -13.62
CA VAL A 153 -16.45 18.30 -13.68
C VAL A 153 -17.50 17.83 -14.69
N ILE A 154 -18.77 18.15 -14.42
CA ILE A 154 -19.86 17.94 -15.39
C ILE A 154 -19.66 18.94 -16.52
N ALA A 155 -19.24 18.45 -17.68
CA ALA A 155 -19.04 19.27 -18.87
C ALA A 155 -20.37 19.50 -19.60
N THR A 156 -21.23 18.48 -19.64
CA THR A 156 -22.60 18.59 -20.14
C THR A 156 -23.50 17.76 -19.22
N PRO A 157 -24.53 18.35 -18.59
CA PRO A 157 -25.40 17.61 -17.67
C PRO A 157 -26.36 16.66 -18.40
N GLY A 158 -26.49 16.81 -19.72
CA GLY A 158 -27.43 16.10 -20.58
C GLY A 158 -28.89 16.44 -20.27
N SER A 159 -29.83 15.67 -20.82
CA SER A 159 -31.26 15.89 -20.62
C SER A 159 -32.09 14.62 -20.81
N GLY A 160 -33.31 14.63 -20.27
CA GLY A 160 -34.28 13.54 -20.39
C GLY A 160 -34.02 12.33 -19.48
N TYR A 161 -33.09 12.45 -18.52
CA TYR A 161 -32.84 11.44 -17.50
C TYR A 161 -33.96 11.41 -16.45
N VAL A 162 -34.08 10.31 -15.71
CA VAL A 162 -35.08 10.20 -14.63
C VAL A 162 -34.49 10.77 -13.34
N ASN A 163 -35.27 11.55 -12.59
CA ASN A 163 -34.81 12.10 -11.31
C ASN A 163 -34.52 10.98 -10.30
N GLY A 164 -33.38 11.07 -9.62
CA GLY A 164 -32.95 10.05 -8.67
C GLY A 164 -31.51 10.23 -8.20
N THR A 165 -31.11 9.42 -7.23
CA THR A 165 -29.71 9.24 -6.83
C THR A 165 -29.28 7.84 -7.25
N TYR A 166 -28.34 7.77 -8.18
CA TYR A 166 -27.80 6.55 -8.75
C TYR A 166 -26.40 6.32 -8.19
N ARG A 167 -26.19 5.20 -7.50
CA ARG A 167 -24.89 4.83 -6.91
C ARG A 167 -24.28 3.70 -7.72
N GLY A 168 -22.96 3.54 -7.67
CA GLY A 168 -22.28 2.50 -8.44
C GLY A 168 -22.35 2.68 -9.95
N VAL A 169 -22.53 3.91 -10.43
CA VAL A 169 -22.60 4.19 -11.87
C VAL A 169 -21.20 4.08 -12.45
N ASN A 170 -20.96 3.04 -13.24
CA ASN A 170 -19.72 2.93 -14.00
C ASN A 170 -19.69 4.02 -15.08
N LEU A 171 -18.64 4.84 -15.04
CA LEU A 171 -18.34 5.83 -16.05
C LEU A 171 -17.42 5.22 -17.12
N SER A 172 -17.79 5.38 -18.38
CA SER A 172 -17.08 4.85 -19.55
C SER A 172 -16.46 5.97 -20.39
N GLY A 173 -15.41 5.65 -21.14
CA GLY A 173 -14.67 6.62 -21.96
C GLY A 173 -13.33 7.00 -21.34
N GLY A 174 -12.60 7.89 -22.00
CA GLY A 174 -11.23 8.26 -21.61
C GLY A 174 -10.20 7.16 -21.81
N THR A 175 -9.03 7.35 -21.20
CA THR A 175 -7.88 6.44 -21.29
C THR A 175 -7.79 5.44 -20.12
N GLY A 176 -8.50 5.70 -19.02
CA GLY A 176 -8.43 4.93 -17.78
C GLY A 176 -9.54 3.91 -17.57
N THR A 177 -9.58 3.37 -16.35
CA THR A 177 -10.54 2.34 -15.90
C THR A 177 -10.99 2.58 -14.46
N ASN A 178 -12.03 1.87 -14.01
CA ASN A 178 -12.52 1.90 -12.62
C ASN A 178 -13.05 3.26 -12.14
N ALA A 179 -13.49 4.14 -13.05
CA ALA A 179 -14.27 5.31 -12.68
C ALA A 179 -15.71 4.90 -12.34
N ILE A 180 -16.02 4.90 -11.05
CA ILE A 180 -17.37 4.65 -10.52
C ILE A 180 -17.83 5.94 -9.83
N ALA A 181 -19.12 6.25 -9.92
CA ALA A 181 -19.66 7.45 -9.31
C ALA A 181 -21.03 7.25 -8.67
N THR A 182 -21.34 8.14 -7.73
CA THR A 182 -22.70 8.49 -7.35
C THR A 182 -23.13 9.67 -8.20
N VAL A 183 -24.20 9.48 -8.98
CA VAL A 183 -24.78 10.46 -9.91
C VAL A 183 -26.16 10.87 -9.39
N VAL A 184 -26.39 12.16 -9.23
CA VAL A 184 -27.72 12.70 -8.89
C VAL A 184 -28.32 13.36 -10.12
N VAL A 185 -29.56 12.99 -10.44
CA VAL A 185 -30.37 13.61 -11.49
C VAL A 185 -31.50 14.40 -10.85
N SER A 186 -31.64 15.67 -11.22
CA SER A 186 -32.73 16.54 -10.79
C SER A 186 -33.16 17.44 -11.94
N GLY A 187 -34.46 17.65 -12.12
CA GLY A 187 -35.00 18.40 -13.26
C GLY A 187 -34.75 17.72 -14.62
N GLY A 188 -34.48 16.41 -14.65
CA GLY A 188 -34.23 15.65 -15.88
C GLY A 188 -32.80 15.75 -16.43
N PHE A 189 -31.86 16.35 -15.70
CA PHE A 189 -30.45 16.44 -16.06
C PHE A 189 -29.55 16.06 -14.87
N VAL A 190 -28.30 15.66 -15.15
CA VAL A 190 -27.34 15.31 -14.10
C VAL A 190 -26.93 16.58 -13.35
N SER A 191 -27.28 16.65 -12.07
CA SER A 191 -27.05 17.81 -11.21
C SER A 191 -25.80 17.69 -10.34
N SER A 192 -25.36 16.47 -10.01
CA SER A 192 -24.08 16.24 -9.35
C SER A 192 -23.50 14.87 -9.67
N VAL A 193 -22.17 14.79 -9.63
CA VAL A 193 -21.38 13.57 -9.81
C VAL A 193 -20.33 13.56 -8.72
N THR A 194 -20.32 12.53 -7.90
CA THR A 194 -19.28 12.29 -6.89
C THR A 194 -18.56 11.02 -7.29
N LEU A 195 -17.29 11.12 -7.69
CA LEU A 195 -16.45 9.95 -7.92
C LEU A 195 -16.36 9.15 -6.62
N THR A 196 -16.79 7.90 -6.68
CA THR A 196 -16.71 6.95 -5.59
C THR A 196 -15.43 6.16 -5.78
N GLY A 197 -14.64 6.05 -4.73
CA GLY A 197 -13.52 5.14 -4.74
C GLY A 197 -12.32 5.82 -5.36
N ALA A 198 -11.27 5.99 -4.57
CA ALA A 198 -9.97 6.40 -5.05
C ALA A 198 -9.34 5.26 -5.90
N THR A 199 -10.06 4.66 -6.84
CA THR A 199 -9.66 3.47 -7.61
C THR A 199 -9.65 3.71 -9.11
N ALA A 200 -10.22 4.84 -9.56
CA ALA A 200 -10.19 5.27 -10.95
C ALA A 200 -8.75 5.62 -11.35
N VAL A 201 -8.14 4.83 -12.24
CA VAL A 201 -6.72 4.94 -12.60
C VAL A 201 -6.48 4.95 -14.10
N GLY A 202 -5.32 5.48 -14.51
CA GLY A 202 -4.90 5.48 -15.92
C GLY A 202 -5.56 6.55 -16.78
N TYR A 203 -6.27 7.49 -16.16
CA TYR A 203 -6.89 8.62 -16.85
C TYR A 203 -5.91 9.76 -17.10
N THR A 204 -6.24 10.63 -18.06
CA THR A 204 -5.56 11.91 -18.29
C THR A 204 -6.49 13.11 -18.14
N PRO A 205 -5.96 14.29 -17.75
CA PRO A 205 -6.70 15.54 -17.86
C PRO A 205 -7.26 15.73 -19.28
N GLY A 206 -8.54 16.05 -19.38
CA GLY A 206 -9.27 16.18 -20.64
C GLY A 206 -10.03 14.93 -21.07
N ASP A 207 -9.82 13.78 -20.42
CA ASP A 207 -10.63 12.59 -20.70
C ASP A 207 -12.11 12.87 -20.46
N VAL A 208 -12.94 12.51 -21.44
CA VAL A 208 -14.40 12.67 -21.38
C VAL A 208 -15.04 11.33 -21.04
N LEU A 209 -15.73 11.30 -19.90
CA LEU A 209 -16.45 10.16 -19.39
C LEU A 209 -17.95 10.32 -19.61
N THR A 210 -18.65 9.22 -19.79
CA THR A 210 -20.10 9.14 -19.99
C THR A 210 -20.68 8.05 -19.09
N ALA A 211 -22.01 8.00 -18.98
CA ALA A 211 -22.72 6.93 -18.28
C ALA A 211 -23.84 6.38 -19.17
N SER A 212 -24.08 5.07 -19.09
CA SER A 212 -25.22 4.45 -19.77
C SER A 212 -26.54 4.99 -19.19
N ASN A 213 -27.49 5.33 -20.06
CA ASN A 213 -28.81 5.77 -19.62
C ASN A 213 -29.56 4.68 -18.82
N SER A 214 -29.26 3.40 -19.06
CA SER A 214 -29.79 2.28 -18.26
C SER A 214 -29.40 2.37 -16.78
N LEU A 215 -28.26 2.99 -16.47
CA LEU A 215 -27.80 3.25 -15.11
C LEU A 215 -28.35 4.56 -14.53
N LEU A 216 -29.06 5.35 -15.33
CA LEU A 216 -29.64 6.66 -14.99
C LEU A 216 -31.16 6.70 -15.23
N GLY A 217 -31.83 5.59 -14.96
CA GLY A 217 -33.30 5.47 -15.02
C GLY A 217 -33.88 5.05 -16.38
N GLY A 218 -33.05 4.61 -17.32
CA GLY A 218 -33.50 4.01 -18.59
C GLY A 218 -33.84 5.01 -19.70
N SER A 219 -33.61 6.30 -19.49
CA SER A 219 -33.88 7.37 -20.47
C SER A 219 -32.81 8.46 -20.44
N GLY A 220 -32.88 9.38 -21.40
CA GLY A 220 -31.99 10.54 -21.48
C GLY A 220 -30.71 10.31 -22.27
N SER A 221 -30.00 11.41 -22.55
CA SER A 221 -28.75 11.40 -23.32
C SER A 221 -27.92 12.66 -23.09
N GLY A 222 -26.67 12.66 -23.58
CA GLY A 222 -25.82 13.85 -23.64
C GLY A 222 -25.04 14.20 -22.37
N PHE A 223 -25.11 13.38 -21.31
CA PHE A 223 -24.26 13.55 -20.14
C PHE A 223 -22.78 13.31 -20.46
N THR A 224 -21.93 14.25 -20.07
CA THR A 224 -20.47 14.15 -20.13
C THR A 224 -19.81 14.68 -18.86
N TYR A 225 -18.75 14.01 -18.43
CA TYR A 225 -17.99 14.31 -17.23
C TYR A 225 -16.49 14.31 -17.56
N THR A 226 -15.85 15.48 -17.45
CA THR A 226 -14.47 15.67 -17.93
C THR A 226 -13.48 15.62 -16.78
N VAL A 227 -12.46 14.77 -16.90
CA VAL A 227 -11.34 14.69 -15.96
C VAL A 227 -10.55 16.00 -15.99
N SER A 228 -10.46 16.67 -14.84
CA SER A 228 -9.76 17.96 -14.72
C SER A 228 -8.32 17.77 -14.29
N THR A 229 -8.08 16.95 -13.26
CA THR A 229 -6.73 16.68 -12.76
C THR A 229 -6.60 15.22 -12.34
N VAL A 230 -5.36 14.74 -12.37
CA VAL A 230 -4.97 13.42 -11.88
C VAL A 230 -3.90 13.55 -10.81
N ALA A 231 -3.90 12.64 -9.85
CA ALA A 231 -2.89 12.54 -8.81
C ALA A 231 -1.54 12.11 -9.43
N SER A 232 -0.44 12.54 -8.81
CA SER A 232 0.89 12.11 -9.23
C SER A 232 1.04 10.60 -9.05
N PRO A 233 1.63 9.90 -10.05
CA PRO A 233 2.01 8.49 -9.88
C PRO A 233 3.06 8.40 -8.77
N THR A 234 2.99 7.34 -7.98
CA THR A 234 3.98 7.11 -6.91
C THR A 234 4.67 5.76 -7.03
N CYS A 235 4.17 4.88 -7.90
CA CYS A 235 4.80 3.61 -8.22
C CYS A 235 5.72 3.75 -9.43
N SER A 236 5.24 4.40 -10.49
CA SER A 236 5.96 4.60 -11.75
C SER A 236 6.78 5.89 -11.78
N PHE A 237 7.58 6.11 -12.83
CA PHE A 237 8.36 7.35 -13.00
C PHE A 237 8.53 7.76 -14.46
N THR A 238 8.80 9.04 -14.66
CA THR A 238 9.25 9.61 -15.94
C THR A 238 10.74 9.89 -15.86
N ASP A 239 11.48 9.52 -16.90
CA ASP A 239 12.92 9.75 -17.01
C ASP A 239 13.26 11.21 -17.36
N SER A 240 14.55 11.54 -17.49
CA SER A 240 14.98 12.93 -17.69
C SER A 240 14.60 13.52 -19.05
N VAL A 241 14.14 12.71 -20.00
CA VAL A 241 13.74 13.13 -21.35
C VAL A 241 12.25 12.93 -21.63
N GLY A 242 11.46 12.61 -20.60
CA GLY A 242 10.00 12.49 -20.71
C GLY A 242 9.49 11.08 -21.02
N THR A 243 10.34 10.06 -21.02
CA THR A 243 9.92 8.66 -21.24
C THR A 243 9.28 8.08 -19.99
N HIS A 244 8.11 7.47 -20.14
CA HIS A 244 7.37 6.85 -19.05
C HIS A 244 7.83 5.41 -18.79
N PHE A 245 8.11 5.12 -17.52
CA PHE A 245 8.46 3.80 -17.01
C PHE A 245 7.42 3.32 -15.99
N GLN A 246 6.51 2.46 -16.44
CA GLN A 246 5.42 1.91 -15.65
C GLN A 246 5.92 0.76 -14.78
N ILE A 247 5.59 0.75 -13.48
CA ILE A 247 5.90 -0.39 -12.62
C ILE A 247 5.22 -1.67 -13.15
N VAL A 248 5.95 -2.78 -13.16
CA VAL A 248 5.42 -4.10 -13.50
C VAL A 248 4.88 -4.75 -12.24
N PHE A 249 3.63 -5.23 -12.28
CA PHE A 249 3.04 -5.94 -11.15
C PHE A 249 3.79 -7.26 -10.89
N PRO A 250 4.46 -7.45 -9.73
CA PRO A 250 5.23 -8.68 -9.50
C PRO A 250 4.33 -9.87 -9.22
N ALA A 251 4.74 -11.07 -9.68
CA ALA A 251 3.99 -12.32 -9.45
C ALA A 251 3.76 -12.62 -7.95
N ALA A 252 4.71 -12.23 -7.10
CA ALA A 252 4.60 -12.40 -5.65
C ALA A 252 3.72 -11.33 -4.97
N GLY A 253 3.27 -10.30 -5.68
CA GLY A 253 2.61 -9.13 -5.11
C GLY A 253 3.47 -7.87 -5.14
N LEU A 254 2.80 -6.72 -5.06
CA LEU A 254 3.41 -5.39 -5.12
C LEU A 254 3.93 -4.98 -3.74
N ASP A 255 5.23 -4.87 -3.55
CA ASP A 255 5.78 -4.29 -2.33
C ASP A 255 5.40 -2.80 -2.23
N ALA A 256 4.77 -2.39 -1.13
CA ALA A 256 4.30 -1.03 -0.95
C ALA A 256 5.44 0.01 -1.03
N ARG A 257 6.68 -0.36 -0.65
CA ARG A 257 7.86 0.51 -0.78
C ARG A 257 8.16 0.84 -2.24
N SER A 258 7.82 -0.06 -3.16
CA SER A 258 7.92 0.18 -4.59
C SER A 258 6.97 1.27 -5.09
N CYS A 259 6.01 1.70 -4.27
CA CYS A 259 5.12 2.83 -4.50
C CYS A 259 5.45 4.06 -3.65
N GLY A 260 6.61 4.10 -3.02
CA GLY A 260 7.03 5.23 -2.18
C GLY A 260 6.58 5.16 -0.72
N VAL A 261 5.93 4.08 -0.29
CA VAL A 261 5.54 3.92 1.12
C VAL A 261 6.78 3.76 1.99
N LYS A 262 6.87 4.61 3.00
CA LYS A 262 7.94 4.64 4.00
C LYS A 262 7.46 4.02 5.30
N PHE A 263 8.30 3.17 5.85
CA PHE A 263 8.06 2.50 7.13
C PHE A 263 8.98 3.09 8.19
N ASP A 264 8.81 4.39 8.42
CA ASP A 264 9.69 5.25 9.20
C ASP A 264 9.06 5.75 10.51
N TRP A 265 7.86 5.28 10.86
CA TRP A 265 7.26 5.63 12.15
C TRP A 265 8.05 5.01 13.30
N ASP A 266 8.57 5.86 14.17
CA ASP A 266 9.50 5.54 15.25
C ASP A 266 8.93 5.83 16.64
N GLY A 267 7.61 6.05 16.74
CA GLY A 267 6.92 6.43 17.97
C GLY A 267 6.29 7.81 17.93
N SER A 268 6.62 8.63 16.93
CA SER A 268 6.06 9.97 16.75
C SER A 268 5.48 10.15 15.35
N ASP A 269 4.30 10.78 15.29
CA ASP A 269 3.68 11.14 14.01
C ASP A 269 4.44 12.30 13.31
N GLY A 270 5.13 13.16 14.06
CA GLY A 270 5.80 14.35 13.51
C GLY A 270 7.09 14.04 12.73
N SER A 271 7.72 12.90 13.00
CA SER A 271 8.91 12.40 12.30
C SER A 271 8.56 11.45 11.16
N ALA A 272 7.35 10.88 11.17
CA ALA A 272 6.92 9.86 10.23
C ALA A 272 6.38 10.46 8.93
N SER A 273 6.59 9.76 7.82
CA SER A 273 6.03 10.17 6.55
C SER A 273 4.54 9.85 6.47
N ASP A 274 3.74 10.76 5.93
CA ASP A 274 2.35 10.46 5.56
C ASP A 274 2.34 9.66 4.24
N ASN A 275 1.95 8.39 4.34
CA ASN A 275 1.94 7.47 3.20
C ASN A 275 0.57 7.30 2.55
N PHE A 276 -0.45 8.09 2.89
CA PHE A 276 -1.81 7.87 2.39
C PHE A 276 -1.88 7.80 0.86
N THR A 277 -1.32 8.79 0.17
CA THR A 277 -1.32 8.84 -1.30
C THR A 277 -0.61 7.63 -1.91
N ALA A 278 0.55 7.28 -1.38
CA ALA A 278 1.38 6.16 -1.86
C ALA A 278 0.71 4.80 -1.62
N LEU A 279 0.13 4.59 -0.43
CA LEU A 279 -0.64 3.38 -0.10
C LEU A 279 -1.85 3.26 -1.00
N GLN A 280 -2.64 4.33 -1.13
CA GLN A 280 -3.82 4.28 -1.98
C GLN A 280 -3.40 4.05 -3.44
N ASN A 281 -2.29 4.61 -3.94
CA ASN A 281 -1.86 4.40 -5.34
C ASN A 281 -1.47 2.94 -5.57
N ALA A 282 -0.78 2.33 -4.60
CA ALA A 282 -0.45 0.90 -4.64
C ALA A 282 -1.71 0.03 -4.69
N LEU A 283 -2.72 0.35 -3.87
CA LEU A 283 -4.00 -0.38 -3.83
C LEU A 283 -4.78 -0.22 -5.13
N SER A 284 -4.86 0.99 -5.67
CA SER A 284 -5.59 1.26 -6.92
C SER A 284 -4.91 0.62 -8.12
N PHE A 285 -3.56 0.61 -8.17
CA PHE A 285 -2.81 -0.12 -9.20
C PHE A 285 -2.96 -1.64 -9.06
N ALA A 286 -2.96 -2.18 -7.84
CA ALA A 286 -3.29 -3.58 -7.62
C ALA A 286 -4.74 -3.92 -8.01
N GLY A 287 -5.65 -2.94 -7.91
CA GLY A 287 -7.01 -3.05 -8.40
C GLY A 287 -7.12 -2.91 -9.92
N SER A 288 -6.23 -2.16 -10.59
CA SER A 288 -6.31 -1.94 -12.04
C SER A 288 -5.97 -3.19 -12.86
N THR A 289 -5.36 -4.20 -12.24
CA THR A 289 -5.13 -5.51 -12.87
C THR A 289 -6.40 -6.36 -12.92
N THR A 290 -7.49 -5.92 -12.30
CA THR A 290 -8.82 -6.56 -12.40
C THR A 290 -9.54 -6.15 -13.69
N SER A 291 -10.20 -7.12 -14.33
CA SER A 291 -11.20 -6.84 -15.38
C SER A 291 -12.57 -6.69 -14.71
N THR A 292 -12.88 -5.50 -14.18
CA THR A 292 -14.08 -5.18 -13.38
C THR A 292 -15.36 -4.94 -14.21
N ILE A 293 -15.63 -5.79 -15.19
CA ILE A 293 -17.02 -5.92 -15.63
C ILE A 293 -17.71 -6.87 -14.65
N VAL A 294 -18.76 -6.36 -14.00
CA VAL A 294 -19.38 -6.80 -12.74
C VAL A 294 -19.98 -8.22 -12.76
N ASP A 295 -19.61 -9.11 -13.70
CA ASP A 295 -20.30 -10.39 -13.87
C ASP A 295 -19.52 -11.54 -14.55
N LEU A 296 -18.18 -11.51 -14.65
CA LEU A 296 -17.47 -12.48 -15.53
C LEU A 296 -16.26 -13.24 -14.96
N GLY A 297 -16.01 -13.19 -13.65
CA GLY A 297 -14.85 -13.90 -13.07
C GLY A 297 -13.51 -13.47 -13.69
N GLY A 298 -12.46 -14.28 -13.53
CA GLY A 298 -11.11 -14.02 -14.08
C GLY A 298 -10.00 -13.96 -13.03
N SER A 299 -8.78 -13.52 -13.42
CA SER A 299 -7.72 -13.21 -12.46
C SER A 299 -8.06 -11.89 -11.76
N ILE A 300 -8.64 -12.02 -10.56
CA ILE A 300 -9.16 -10.90 -9.80
C ILE A 300 -8.07 -10.37 -8.87
N GLY A 301 -7.62 -9.15 -9.13
CA GLY A 301 -6.93 -8.32 -8.16
C GLY A 301 -5.44 -8.56 -8.08
N GLY A 302 -4.87 -7.95 -7.05
CA GLY A 302 -3.46 -8.04 -6.70
C GLY A 302 -3.30 -7.93 -5.20
N GLN A 303 -2.15 -8.38 -4.69
CA GLN A 303 -1.81 -8.16 -3.29
C GLN A 303 -0.75 -7.08 -3.16
N VAL A 304 -0.96 -6.17 -2.21
CA VAL A 304 0.01 -5.17 -1.77
C VAL A 304 0.69 -5.71 -0.51
N LEU A 305 2.00 -5.86 -0.56
CA LEU A 305 2.81 -6.44 0.49
C LEU A 305 3.36 -5.35 1.41
N LEU A 306 3.27 -5.58 2.72
CA LEU A 306 3.84 -4.72 3.76
C LEU A 306 5.04 -5.41 4.42
N PRO A 307 6.25 -4.82 4.43
CA PRO A 307 7.39 -5.32 5.20
C PRO A 307 7.13 -5.28 6.72
N LYS A 308 8.04 -5.91 7.49
CA LYS A 308 8.06 -5.85 8.96
C LYS A 308 8.54 -4.49 9.47
N LYS A 309 7.66 -3.50 9.57
CA LYS A 309 7.87 -2.19 10.22
C LYS A 309 6.50 -1.49 10.32
N THR A 310 6.49 -0.22 10.75
CA THR A 310 5.30 0.62 10.84
C THR A 310 5.29 1.70 9.77
N ALA A 311 4.23 1.76 8.96
CA ALA A 311 3.96 2.86 8.04
C ALA A 311 2.81 3.73 8.56
N MET A 312 3.04 5.03 8.68
CA MET A 312 2.01 5.98 9.06
C MET A 312 1.23 6.49 7.85
N PHE A 313 -0.06 6.80 8.02
CA PHE A 313 -0.85 7.49 7.00
C PHE A 313 -1.90 8.43 7.62
N CYS A 314 -2.13 9.56 6.98
CA CYS A 314 -3.14 10.55 7.31
C CYS A 314 -4.05 10.72 6.10
N GLY A 315 -5.34 10.41 6.22
CA GLY A 315 -6.30 10.36 5.11
C GLY A 315 -6.68 11.70 4.45
N GLY A 316 -5.76 12.68 4.37
CA GLY A 316 -5.82 13.91 3.57
C GLY A 316 -7.03 14.85 3.75
N GLY A 317 -8.01 14.49 4.57
CA GLY A 317 -9.35 15.07 4.58
C GLY A 317 -10.41 14.02 4.30
N ALA A 318 -11.16 13.67 5.33
CA ALA A 318 -12.41 12.89 5.32
C ALA A 318 -12.49 11.63 4.44
N THR A 319 -11.36 11.10 3.96
CA THR A 319 -11.32 10.00 2.98
C THR A 319 -10.67 8.77 3.62
N PRO A 320 -11.34 7.62 3.61
CA PRO A 320 -10.76 6.37 4.11
C PRO A 320 -9.71 5.83 3.13
N LEU A 321 -8.82 4.98 3.63
CA LEU A 321 -7.99 4.13 2.77
C LEU A 321 -8.87 2.99 2.23
N ILE A 322 -9.08 2.95 0.93
CA ILE A 322 -9.98 2.02 0.27
C ILE A 322 -9.20 0.83 -0.26
N VAL A 323 -9.60 -0.38 0.16
CA VAL A 323 -9.11 -1.65 -0.39
C VAL A 323 -10.06 -2.08 -1.51
N PRO A 324 -9.64 -2.03 -2.79
CA PRO A 324 -10.54 -2.31 -3.89
C PRO A 324 -10.99 -3.76 -3.95
N TYR A 325 -12.02 -4.01 -4.77
CA TYR A 325 -12.44 -5.35 -5.16
C TYR A 325 -11.24 -6.23 -5.56
N GLY A 326 -11.16 -7.44 -5.00
CA GLY A 326 -10.11 -8.39 -5.32
C GLY A 326 -8.72 -8.08 -4.74
N VAL A 327 -8.53 -6.93 -4.11
CA VAL A 327 -7.22 -6.50 -3.61
C VAL A 327 -6.99 -6.96 -2.19
N LYS A 328 -5.78 -7.43 -1.91
CA LYS A 328 -5.37 -7.85 -0.56
C LYS A 328 -4.26 -6.94 -0.03
N ILE A 329 -4.37 -6.50 1.21
CA ILE A 329 -3.22 -5.96 1.95
C ILE A 329 -2.65 -7.11 2.77
N LYS A 330 -1.38 -7.46 2.53
CA LYS A 330 -0.72 -8.57 3.22
C LYS A 330 0.56 -8.13 3.91
N GLY A 331 0.62 -8.26 5.23
CA GLY A 331 1.86 -8.08 5.98
C GLY A 331 2.69 -9.36 6.11
N GLN A 332 3.77 -9.27 6.88
CA GLN A 332 4.63 -10.40 7.24
C GLN A 332 4.33 -10.97 8.63
N GLY A 333 3.27 -10.48 9.29
CA GLY A 333 2.84 -10.93 10.61
C GLY A 333 2.02 -9.86 11.34
N ASN A 334 1.02 -10.33 12.08
CA ASN A 334 0.00 -9.53 12.77
C ASN A 334 0.49 -8.65 13.94
N TYR A 335 1.79 -8.72 14.26
CA TYR A 335 2.50 -7.86 15.21
C TYR A 335 3.77 -7.22 14.63
N THR A 336 4.07 -7.45 13.36
CA THR A 336 5.34 -7.02 12.74
C THR A 336 5.16 -6.05 11.58
N SER A 337 4.06 -6.17 10.84
CA SER A 337 3.69 -5.23 9.79
C SER A 337 2.56 -4.36 10.30
N VAL A 338 2.80 -3.06 10.44
CA VAL A 338 1.88 -2.15 11.13
C VAL A 338 1.47 -1.02 10.20
N LEU A 339 0.17 -0.81 10.09
CA LEU A 339 -0.41 0.42 9.55
C LEU A 339 -0.83 1.31 10.73
N LYS A 340 -0.26 2.51 10.80
CA LYS A 340 -0.52 3.51 11.85
C LYS A 340 -1.29 4.68 11.25
N PRO A 341 -2.61 4.77 11.41
CA PRO A 341 -3.32 6.00 11.10
C PRO A 341 -2.83 7.08 12.07
N CYS A 342 -2.60 8.29 11.56
CA CYS A 342 -2.09 9.36 12.42
C CYS A 342 -3.12 9.84 13.44
N ASP A 343 -2.64 10.49 14.49
CA ASP A 343 -3.43 10.92 15.64
C ASP A 343 -4.38 12.08 15.30
N THR A 344 -4.13 12.77 14.19
CA THR A 344 -4.99 13.82 13.63
C THR A 344 -6.04 13.29 12.66
N TRP A 345 -6.28 11.97 12.62
CA TRP A 345 -7.30 11.36 11.76
C TRP A 345 -8.68 12.00 11.98
N ASN A 346 -9.43 12.22 10.90
CA ASN A 346 -10.75 12.83 10.96
C ASN A 346 -11.70 11.98 11.82
N VAL A 347 -12.26 12.59 12.86
CA VAL A 347 -13.12 11.91 13.84
C VAL A 347 -14.44 11.39 13.26
N ALA A 348 -14.87 11.89 12.11
CA ALA A 348 -16.13 11.53 11.44
C ALA A 348 -15.96 10.49 10.33
N THR A 349 -14.74 10.04 10.04
CA THR A 349 -14.46 9.16 8.89
C THR A 349 -13.89 7.83 9.34
N ASN A 350 -14.40 6.75 8.74
CA ASN A 350 -13.78 5.43 8.84
C ASN A 350 -12.32 5.49 8.38
N VAL A 351 -11.49 4.59 8.88
CA VAL A 351 -10.06 4.64 8.59
C VAL A 351 -9.70 3.84 7.36
N ILE A 352 -10.09 2.57 7.34
CA ILE A 352 -9.95 1.66 6.21
C ILE A 352 -11.33 1.16 5.82
N GLU A 353 -11.66 1.26 4.55
CA GLU A 353 -12.86 0.68 3.97
C GLU A 353 -12.46 -0.51 3.11
N ILE A 354 -12.87 -1.71 3.54
CA ILE A 354 -12.76 -2.92 2.73
C ILE A 354 -13.88 -2.82 1.71
N CYS A 355 -13.49 -2.63 0.46
CA CYS A 355 -14.37 -2.19 -0.61
C CYS A 355 -14.88 -0.78 -0.36
N ASP A 356 -15.12 -0.04 -1.46
CA ASP A 356 -15.69 1.29 -1.34
C ASP A 356 -17.20 1.17 -1.06
N LYS A 357 -17.61 1.73 0.07
CA LYS A 357 -18.99 1.69 0.53
C LYS A 357 -19.96 2.45 -0.35
N GLU A 358 -19.48 3.44 -1.08
CA GLU A 358 -20.31 4.33 -1.90
C GLU A 358 -20.66 3.69 -3.25
N THR A 359 -19.92 2.66 -3.67
CA THR A 359 -20.18 1.94 -4.92
C THR A 359 -21.50 1.18 -4.89
N HIS A 360 -21.95 0.71 -3.74
CA HIS A 360 -23.15 -0.14 -3.64
C HIS A 360 -23.07 -1.37 -4.57
N LEU A 361 -21.86 -1.90 -4.81
CA LEU A 361 -21.60 -3.10 -5.61
C LEU A 361 -21.10 -4.24 -4.74
N ALA A 362 -21.47 -5.46 -5.09
CA ALA A 362 -20.94 -6.68 -4.47
C ALA A 362 -19.42 -6.72 -4.60
N CYS A 363 -18.71 -6.94 -3.49
CA CYS A 363 -17.27 -6.90 -3.48
C CYS A 363 -16.65 -8.20 -2.99
N PHE A 364 -15.91 -8.87 -3.87
CA PHE A 364 -15.35 -10.19 -3.60
C PHE A 364 -13.83 -10.13 -3.41
N GLY A 365 -13.29 -10.99 -2.54
CA GLY A 365 -11.85 -11.19 -2.37
C GLY A 365 -11.04 -10.04 -1.78
N ALA A 366 -11.67 -8.98 -1.27
CA ALA A 366 -10.96 -7.83 -0.67
C ALA A 366 -10.60 -8.11 0.80
N LEU A 367 -9.30 -8.16 1.13
CA LEU A 367 -8.84 -8.75 2.39
C LEU A 367 -7.71 -7.96 3.06
N LEU A 368 -7.77 -7.91 4.39
CA LEU A 368 -6.66 -7.51 5.25
C LEU A 368 -6.05 -8.76 5.90
N GLU A 369 -4.75 -9.02 5.67
CA GLU A 369 -4.08 -10.24 6.12
C GLU A 369 -2.70 -9.98 6.76
N ASP A 370 -2.38 -10.66 7.86
CA ASP A 370 -1.05 -10.66 8.49
C ASP A 370 -0.51 -9.28 8.92
N LEU A 371 -1.36 -8.41 9.48
CA LEU A 371 -0.94 -7.07 9.91
C LEU A 371 -1.59 -6.58 11.21
N GLN A 372 -0.99 -5.54 11.78
CA GLN A 372 -1.57 -4.75 12.85
C GLN A 372 -2.07 -3.41 12.30
N ILE A 373 -3.23 -2.96 12.77
CA ILE A 373 -3.70 -1.59 12.53
C ILE A 373 -3.77 -0.90 13.89
N PHE A 374 -2.92 0.09 14.08
CA PHE A 374 -2.67 0.69 15.39
C PHE A 374 -3.04 2.16 15.39
N MET A 375 -4.04 2.55 16.16
CA MET A 375 -4.29 3.94 16.51
C MET A 375 -3.96 4.19 17.98
N GLN A 376 -3.38 5.35 18.27
CA GLN A 376 -3.07 5.72 19.64
C GLN A 376 -4.34 5.76 20.49
N ARG A 377 -4.23 5.22 21.72
CA ARG A 377 -5.36 4.96 22.62
C ARG A 377 -6.26 6.17 22.83
N ASP A 378 -5.68 7.36 22.95
CA ASP A 378 -6.41 8.55 23.38
C ASP A 378 -7.04 9.34 22.20
N VAL A 379 -6.73 8.94 20.96
CA VAL A 379 -7.30 9.51 19.73
C VAL A 379 -8.77 9.12 19.63
N THR A 380 -9.65 10.11 19.79
CA THR A 380 -11.10 9.90 19.90
C THR A 380 -11.80 10.06 18.54
N SER A 381 -12.86 9.28 18.27
CA SER A 381 -13.75 9.45 17.11
C SER A 381 -15.20 9.75 17.51
N ASN A 382 -16.02 10.12 16.52
CA ASN A 382 -17.46 10.11 16.65
C ASN A 382 -17.99 8.68 16.82
N ALA A 383 -19.17 8.54 17.41
CA ALA A 383 -19.89 7.28 17.51
C ALA A 383 -20.16 6.69 16.11
N GLY A 384 -20.11 5.37 15.98
CA GLY A 384 -20.36 4.67 14.71
C GLY A 384 -19.17 4.61 13.74
N VAL A 385 -18.14 5.45 13.94
CA VAL A 385 -16.93 5.42 13.10
C VAL A 385 -16.08 4.20 13.44
N SER A 386 -15.53 3.55 12.42
CA SER A 386 -14.77 2.30 12.54
C SER A 386 -13.34 2.42 12.02
N LEU A 387 -12.45 1.62 12.60
CA LEU A 387 -11.09 1.44 12.10
C LEU A 387 -11.12 0.67 10.79
N VAL A 388 -11.90 -0.42 10.75
CA VAL A 388 -12.19 -1.16 9.52
C VAL A 388 -13.70 -1.18 9.31
N TYR A 389 -14.15 -0.81 8.11
CA TYR A 389 -15.56 -0.76 7.75
C TYR A 389 -15.81 -1.44 6.41
N SER A 390 -16.97 -2.07 6.26
CA SER A 390 -17.52 -2.46 4.96
C SER A 390 -19.04 -2.62 5.02
N ASN A 391 -19.73 -2.24 3.94
CA ASN A 391 -21.16 -2.52 3.73
C ASN A 391 -21.41 -3.40 2.49
N ASN A 392 -20.37 -3.91 1.85
CA ASN A 392 -20.51 -4.62 0.58
C ASN A 392 -19.46 -5.71 0.36
N ALA A 393 -18.62 -5.98 1.36
CA ALA A 393 -17.72 -7.14 1.37
C ALA A 393 -18.50 -8.45 1.32
N GLN A 394 -18.01 -9.36 0.48
CA GLN A 394 -18.56 -10.67 0.16
C GLN A 394 -17.45 -11.66 -0.17
N HIS A 395 -17.75 -12.96 -0.11
CA HIS A 395 -16.92 -14.11 -0.52
C HIS A 395 -15.41 -13.91 -0.32
N GLU A 396 -14.88 -14.45 0.78
CA GLU A 396 -13.47 -14.30 1.20
C GLU A 396 -13.01 -12.87 1.49
N SER A 397 -13.89 -11.88 1.42
CA SER A 397 -13.57 -10.54 1.91
C SER A 397 -13.62 -10.48 3.43
N GLY A 398 -12.82 -9.61 4.04
CA GLY A 398 -12.77 -9.42 5.49
C GLY A 398 -11.35 -9.37 6.06
N LEU A 399 -11.14 -10.05 7.19
CA LEU A 399 -9.90 -9.96 7.97
C LEU A 399 -9.35 -11.36 8.30
N ARG A 400 -8.03 -11.55 8.16
CA ARG A 400 -7.30 -12.77 8.54
C ARG A 400 -6.00 -12.44 9.29
N ARG A 401 -5.82 -12.95 10.51
CA ARG A 401 -4.61 -12.70 11.32
C ARG A 401 -4.35 -11.20 11.41
N VAL A 402 -5.31 -10.47 11.98
CA VAL A 402 -5.25 -9.00 12.09
C VAL A 402 -5.42 -8.58 13.54
N VAL A 403 -4.56 -7.69 14.02
CA VAL A 403 -4.65 -7.07 15.34
C VAL A 403 -5.06 -5.61 15.19
N LEU A 404 -6.08 -5.18 15.93
CA LEU A 404 -6.72 -3.88 15.80
C LEU A 404 -6.67 -3.12 17.12
N TYR A 405 -6.13 -1.90 17.07
CA TYR A 405 -6.21 -0.94 18.17
C TYR A 405 -6.98 0.30 17.68
N PRO A 406 -8.30 0.40 17.94
CA PRO A 406 -9.14 1.43 17.32
C PRO A 406 -8.93 2.85 17.87
N GLY A 407 -8.14 3.04 18.92
CA GLY A 407 -8.14 4.30 19.68
C GLY A 407 -9.45 4.49 20.43
N ALA A 408 -9.73 5.70 20.93
CA ALA A 408 -10.88 6.00 21.76
C ALA A 408 -12.19 6.15 20.95
N CYS A 409 -13.30 5.61 21.46
CA CYS A 409 -14.66 5.71 20.90
C CYS A 409 -14.91 5.20 19.48
N ARG A 410 -13.88 4.69 18.80
CA ARG A 410 -13.98 4.06 17.49
C ARG A 410 -14.27 2.57 17.63
N ARG A 411 -15.03 2.01 16.70
CA ARG A 411 -15.18 0.56 16.56
C ARG A 411 -13.93 -0.03 15.92
N ALA A 412 -13.51 -1.23 16.31
CA ALA A 412 -12.45 -1.94 15.60
C ALA A 412 -12.92 -2.37 14.21
N VAL A 413 -14.11 -2.96 14.14
CA VAL A 413 -14.68 -3.45 12.89
C VAL A 413 -16.18 -3.17 12.85
N THR A 414 -16.68 -2.67 11.72
CA THR A 414 -18.11 -2.75 11.38
C THR A 414 -18.23 -3.44 10.03
N LEU A 415 -19.01 -4.52 9.99
CA LEU A 415 -19.39 -5.19 8.76
C LEU A 415 -20.91 -5.26 8.71
N GLU A 416 -21.50 -4.73 7.64
CA GLU A 416 -22.96 -4.67 7.49
C GLU A 416 -23.42 -5.14 6.13
N SER A 417 -24.65 -5.64 6.07
CA SER A 417 -25.31 -5.94 4.81
C SER A 417 -25.70 -4.64 4.14
N GLY A 418 -24.97 -4.30 3.10
CA GLY A 418 -25.45 -3.41 2.06
C GLY A 418 -25.75 -4.23 0.81
N PHE A 419 -24.83 -4.18 -0.15
CA PHE A 419 -25.14 -4.51 -1.55
C PHE A 419 -24.43 -5.78 -2.04
N GLY A 420 -25.07 -6.46 -3.00
CA GLY A 420 -24.71 -7.80 -3.47
C GLY A 420 -25.41 -8.88 -2.65
N GLY A 421 -25.83 -10.00 -3.25
CA GLY A 421 -26.56 -11.07 -2.54
C GLY A 421 -25.80 -11.72 -1.37
N ALA A 422 -26.45 -12.67 -0.68
CA ALA A 422 -25.86 -13.33 0.49
C ALA A 422 -24.70 -14.28 0.10
N THR A 423 -23.50 -14.02 0.64
CA THR A 423 -22.37 -14.98 0.64
C THR A 423 -21.75 -15.03 2.06
N TYR A 424 -20.46 -15.35 2.22
CA TYR A 424 -19.77 -15.30 3.50
C TYR A 424 -18.69 -14.21 3.59
N VAL A 425 -18.54 -13.61 4.77
CA VAL A 425 -17.45 -12.70 5.14
C VAL A 425 -16.60 -13.34 6.23
N VAL A 426 -15.29 -13.07 6.24
CA VAL A 426 -14.34 -13.74 7.13
C VAL A 426 -13.80 -12.83 8.24
N LEU A 427 -13.80 -13.34 9.46
CA LEU A 427 -13.07 -12.82 10.61
C LEU A 427 -12.27 -13.98 11.22
N GLU A 428 -11.04 -14.20 10.77
CA GLU A 428 -10.22 -15.35 11.17
C GLU A 428 -8.95 -14.88 11.91
N SER A 429 -8.73 -15.35 13.13
CA SER A 429 -7.61 -14.94 13.99
C SER A 429 -7.53 -13.42 14.15
N VAL A 430 -8.66 -12.80 14.48
CA VAL A 430 -8.78 -11.34 14.63
C VAL A 430 -8.73 -10.98 16.12
N GLU A 431 -7.89 -10.01 16.45
CA GLU A 431 -7.81 -9.46 17.81
C GLU A 431 -8.21 -7.99 17.79
N ALA A 432 -9.23 -7.61 18.55
CA ALA A 432 -9.58 -6.21 18.75
C ALA A 432 -9.24 -5.82 20.19
N LYS A 433 -8.33 -4.84 20.37
CA LYS A 433 -7.80 -4.42 21.67
C LYS A 433 -8.00 -2.93 21.92
N GLY A 434 -8.68 -2.58 23.01
CA GLY A 434 -8.78 -1.18 23.47
C GLY A 434 -9.99 -0.41 22.97
N GLY A 435 -10.00 0.92 23.26
CA GLY A 435 -11.09 1.91 23.09
C GLY A 435 -11.60 2.63 24.38
N LYS A 436 -12.75 3.33 24.37
CA LYS A 436 -13.45 3.82 25.59
C LYS A 436 -14.87 3.26 25.81
N LYS A 437 -15.42 3.34 27.04
CA LYS A 437 -16.78 2.86 27.38
C LYS A 437 -17.86 3.50 26.50
N ALA A 438 -18.96 2.79 26.25
CA ALA A 438 -20.02 3.26 25.34
C ALA A 438 -20.66 4.56 25.84
N ALA A 439 -20.86 4.70 27.16
CA ALA A 439 -21.35 5.92 27.79
C ALA A 439 -20.43 7.13 27.53
N SER A 440 -19.11 6.93 27.48
CA SER A 440 -18.13 7.98 27.15
C SER A 440 -18.08 8.32 25.66
N CYS A 441 -18.81 7.58 24.83
CA CYS A 441 -18.79 7.66 23.37
C CYS A 441 -20.19 7.89 22.78
N GLY A 442 -21.08 8.55 23.53
CA GLY A 442 -22.41 8.94 23.05
C GLY A 442 -23.50 7.87 23.15
N GLY A 443 -23.29 6.78 23.90
CA GLY A 443 -24.36 5.93 24.44
C GLY A 443 -25.03 4.93 23.48
N ASN A 444 -24.86 5.02 22.16
CA ASN A 444 -25.52 4.10 21.23
C ASN A 444 -24.64 2.90 20.85
N GLN A 445 -25.05 1.68 21.23
CA GLN A 445 -24.63 0.37 20.71
C GLN A 445 -23.27 0.30 19.98
N ASN A 446 -22.21 0.81 20.61
CA ASN A 446 -20.87 0.85 20.04
C ASN A 446 -20.09 -0.39 20.48
N GLY A 447 -20.50 -1.56 19.97
CA GLY A 447 -19.67 -2.76 20.05
C GLY A 447 -18.29 -2.47 19.47
N MET A 448 -17.24 -3.04 20.07
CA MET A 448 -15.90 -3.05 19.46
C MET A 448 -15.95 -3.66 18.06
N ILE A 449 -16.73 -4.72 17.88
CA ILE A 449 -17.01 -5.32 16.58
C ILE A 449 -18.52 -5.35 16.38
N VAL A 450 -18.95 -4.86 15.23
CA VAL A 450 -20.36 -4.87 14.82
C VAL A 450 -20.52 -5.69 13.56
N ILE A 451 -21.45 -6.64 13.58
CA ILE A 451 -21.83 -7.49 12.47
C ILE A 451 -23.32 -7.31 12.26
N ALA A 452 -23.71 -6.65 11.17
CA ALA A 452 -25.10 -6.30 10.87
C ALA A 452 -25.50 -6.79 9.47
N TYR A 453 -25.37 -8.09 9.23
CA TYR A 453 -25.36 -8.70 7.90
C TYR A 453 -26.70 -9.25 7.39
N GLY A 454 -27.83 -8.96 8.05
CA GLY A 454 -29.15 -9.36 7.57
C GLY A 454 -29.25 -10.87 7.32
N THR A 455 -29.24 -11.31 6.06
CA THR A 455 -29.29 -12.73 5.66
C THR A 455 -27.96 -13.31 5.18
N THR A 456 -26.85 -12.57 5.34
CA THR A 456 -25.51 -12.98 4.88
C THR A 456 -24.82 -13.89 5.90
N GLN A 457 -23.99 -14.82 5.41
CA GLN A 457 -23.19 -15.69 6.27
C GLN A 457 -21.96 -14.95 6.81
N VAL A 458 -21.56 -15.23 8.04
CA VAL A 458 -20.30 -14.72 8.59
C VAL A 458 -19.55 -15.87 9.23
N ARG A 459 -18.28 -16.02 8.86
CA ARG A 459 -17.38 -16.99 9.48
C ARG A 459 -16.48 -16.27 10.46
N ILE A 460 -16.59 -16.64 11.71
CA ILE A 460 -15.74 -16.16 12.78
C ILE A 460 -14.89 -17.32 13.27
N LYS A 461 -13.58 -17.15 13.24
CA LYS A 461 -12.63 -18.12 13.76
C LYS A 461 -11.58 -17.41 14.62
N ASP A 462 -11.29 -17.91 15.81
CA ASP A 462 -10.25 -17.40 16.71
C ASP A 462 -10.37 -15.89 16.94
N LEU A 463 -11.54 -15.44 17.42
CA LEU A 463 -11.82 -14.04 17.72
C LEU A 463 -11.49 -13.70 19.16
N VAL A 464 -10.61 -12.70 19.33
CA VAL A 464 -10.26 -12.14 20.64
C VAL A 464 -10.71 -10.69 20.74
N ILE A 465 -11.40 -10.35 21.83
CA ILE A 465 -11.83 -8.96 22.10
C ILE A 465 -11.36 -8.55 23.49
N GLY A 466 -10.43 -7.60 23.55
CA GLY A 466 -9.81 -7.13 24.78
C GLY A 466 -10.20 -5.69 25.15
N GLY A 467 -10.67 -5.52 26.39
CA GLY A 467 -10.84 -4.22 27.04
C GLY A 467 -9.53 -3.66 27.59
N LEU A 468 -9.63 -2.48 28.20
CA LEU A 468 -8.58 -1.98 29.10
C LEU A 468 -8.99 -2.34 30.53
N SER A 469 -8.00 -2.57 31.41
CA SER A 469 -8.29 -2.95 32.79
C SER A 469 -9.02 -1.83 33.54
N ALA A 470 -9.67 -2.20 34.64
CA ALA A 470 -10.45 -1.27 35.48
C ALA A 470 -9.68 0.02 35.84
N SER A 471 -8.38 -0.12 36.13
CA SER A 471 -7.44 0.95 36.48
C SER A 471 -7.14 1.96 35.36
N PHE A 472 -7.52 1.68 34.11
CA PHE A 472 -7.33 2.58 32.95
C PHE A 472 -8.66 3.06 32.36
N ASN A 473 -9.62 3.42 33.24
CA ASN A 473 -11.00 3.81 32.89
C ASN A 473 -11.91 2.70 32.34
N GLY A 474 -11.69 1.47 32.81
CA GLY A 474 -12.78 0.52 33.02
C GLY A 474 -13.16 -0.40 31.85
N PRO A 475 -13.64 -1.62 32.15
CA PRO A 475 -14.04 -2.61 31.14
C PRO A 475 -15.10 -2.04 30.21
N ARG A 476 -15.11 -2.50 28.97
CA ARG A 476 -16.07 -2.00 27.98
C ARG A 476 -17.45 -2.56 28.21
N ASP A 477 -18.45 -1.73 27.92
CA ASP A 477 -19.84 -2.14 28.02
C ASP A 477 -20.17 -3.22 26.98
N LEU A 478 -19.70 -3.11 25.72
CA LEU A 478 -20.07 -4.01 24.61
C LEU A 478 -18.86 -4.46 23.78
N GLY A 479 -18.70 -5.77 23.60
CA GLY A 479 -17.65 -6.39 22.78
C GLY A 479 -18.08 -6.59 21.32
N LEU A 480 -18.67 -7.75 21.03
CA LEU A 480 -19.26 -8.11 19.75
C LEU A 480 -20.77 -7.80 19.75
N VAL A 481 -21.27 -7.14 18.71
CA VAL A 481 -22.70 -6.93 18.49
C VAL A 481 -23.08 -7.57 17.17
N VAL A 482 -24.03 -8.50 17.22
CA VAL A 482 -24.58 -9.19 16.05
C VAL A 482 -26.03 -8.80 15.88
N THR A 483 -26.36 -8.29 14.68
CA THR A 483 -27.72 -7.99 14.25
C THR A 483 -28.04 -8.79 12.98
N GLY A 484 -28.80 -9.87 13.13
CA GLY A 484 -29.06 -10.84 12.06
C GLY A 484 -27.84 -11.68 11.63
N GLY A 485 -27.98 -12.39 10.51
CA GLY A 485 -26.92 -13.12 9.84
C GLY A 485 -26.85 -14.61 10.20
N PHE A 486 -26.21 -15.39 9.34
CA PHE A 486 -25.93 -16.81 9.58
C PHE A 486 -24.48 -16.97 10.01
N ILE A 487 -24.25 -17.05 11.32
CA ILE A 487 -22.90 -16.98 11.89
C ILE A 487 -22.46 -18.34 12.39
N ASN A 488 -21.30 -18.78 11.93
CA ASN A 488 -20.56 -19.88 12.53
C ASN A 488 -19.32 -19.32 13.23
N MET A 489 -19.28 -19.47 14.55
CA MET A 489 -18.22 -18.94 15.41
C MET A 489 -17.46 -20.09 16.08
N ASP A 490 -16.16 -20.15 15.81
CA ASP A 490 -15.20 -21.10 16.35
C ASP A 490 -14.10 -20.36 17.10
N GLY A 491 -14.00 -20.48 18.41
CA GLY A 491 -12.94 -19.79 19.16
C GLY A 491 -13.33 -18.34 19.43
N PHE A 492 -13.94 -18.10 20.59
CA PHE A 492 -14.28 -16.74 21.04
C PHE A 492 -13.77 -16.50 22.44
N HIS A 493 -12.95 -15.46 22.60
CA HIS A 493 -12.38 -15.07 23.88
C HIS A 493 -12.47 -13.56 24.10
N PRO A 494 -13.41 -13.09 24.92
CA PRO A 494 -13.38 -11.74 25.44
C PRO A 494 -12.53 -11.65 26.71
N GLU A 495 -11.92 -10.49 26.94
CA GLU A 495 -11.20 -10.18 28.17
C GLU A 495 -11.49 -8.74 28.60
N GLN A 496 -11.91 -8.52 29.85
CA GLN A 496 -12.24 -7.18 30.38
C GLN A 496 -13.38 -6.47 29.62
N ILE A 497 -14.41 -7.24 29.25
CA ILE A 497 -15.61 -6.76 28.57
C ILE A 497 -16.85 -7.17 29.38
N VAL A 498 -17.69 -6.22 29.78
CA VAL A 498 -18.87 -6.45 30.63
C VAL A 498 -19.96 -7.24 29.89
N THR A 499 -20.24 -6.86 28.64
CA THR A 499 -21.14 -7.58 27.73
C THR A 499 -20.35 -8.05 26.50
N PRO A 500 -19.68 -9.22 26.58
CA PRO A 500 -18.83 -9.71 25.52
C PRO A 500 -19.48 -9.86 24.16
N ALA A 501 -20.67 -10.46 24.09
CA ALA A 501 -21.40 -10.63 22.85
C ALA A 501 -22.89 -10.34 23.06
N THR A 502 -23.45 -9.51 22.20
CA THR A 502 -24.88 -9.20 22.13
C THR A 502 -25.44 -9.74 20.82
N ILE A 503 -26.52 -10.49 20.91
CA ILE A 503 -27.16 -11.17 19.78
C ILE A 503 -28.58 -10.64 19.63
N ASN A 504 -28.86 -10.03 18.48
CA ASN A 504 -30.14 -9.44 18.15
C ASN A 504 -30.63 -9.97 16.80
N ILE A 505 -31.45 -11.02 16.82
CA ILE A 505 -32.04 -11.62 15.61
C ILE A 505 -33.57 -11.55 15.72
N PRO A 506 -34.17 -10.36 15.52
CA PRO A 506 -35.61 -10.22 15.56
C PRO A 506 -36.25 -10.84 14.31
N GLY A 507 -37.50 -11.28 14.41
CA GLY A 507 -38.29 -11.73 13.24
C GLY A 507 -38.05 -13.17 12.79
N GLY A 508 -37.46 -14.02 13.65
CA GLY A 508 -37.41 -15.47 13.44
C GLY A 508 -36.14 -15.98 12.73
N LEU A 509 -36.12 -17.29 12.44
CA LEU A 509 -34.96 -17.99 11.88
C LEU A 509 -34.53 -17.52 10.48
N ALA A 510 -35.44 -16.93 9.71
CA ALA A 510 -35.14 -16.41 8.38
C ALA A 510 -34.15 -15.23 8.41
N ASN A 511 -34.07 -14.53 9.54
CA ASN A 511 -33.22 -13.36 9.72
C ASN A 511 -31.85 -13.70 10.32
N GLY A 512 -31.62 -14.96 10.70
CA GLY A 512 -30.32 -15.39 11.17
C GLY A 512 -30.33 -16.56 12.14
N GLN A 513 -29.17 -17.22 12.22
CA GLN A 513 -28.87 -18.27 13.17
C GLN A 513 -27.39 -18.19 13.53
N ILE A 514 -27.07 -18.35 14.82
CA ILE A 514 -25.70 -18.33 15.31
C ILE A 514 -25.39 -19.66 15.97
N ARG A 515 -24.35 -20.32 15.50
CA ARG A 515 -23.70 -21.43 16.20
C ARG A 515 -22.37 -20.95 16.76
N VAL A 516 -22.15 -21.25 18.04
CA VAL A 516 -20.87 -20.99 18.71
C VAL A 516 -20.30 -22.27 19.30
N PHE A 517 -18.98 -22.43 19.16
CA PHE A 517 -18.19 -23.46 19.82
C PHE A 517 -16.81 -22.91 20.19
N ASN A 518 -16.12 -23.57 21.13
CA ASN A 518 -14.84 -23.11 21.67
C ASN A 518 -14.90 -21.69 22.26
N ALA A 519 -15.89 -21.40 23.12
CA ALA A 519 -16.09 -20.07 23.70
C ALA A 519 -15.68 -20.03 25.18
N ILE A 520 -14.74 -19.14 25.53
CA ILE A 520 -14.21 -19.02 26.89
C ILE A 520 -14.33 -17.56 27.31
N GLY A 521 -15.04 -17.27 28.40
CA GLY A 521 -15.18 -15.91 28.91
C GLY A 521 -13.88 -15.29 29.44
N GLY A 522 -14.01 -14.12 30.05
CA GLY A 522 -12.90 -13.39 30.64
C GLY A 522 -13.30 -12.70 31.94
N VAL A 523 -12.42 -11.88 32.49
CA VAL A 523 -12.75 -11.16 33.72
C VAL A 523 -13.81 -10.07 33.46
N ASP A 524 -14.59 -9.76 34.49
CA ASP A 524 -15.61 -8.68 34.54
C ASP A 524 -16.86 -8.86 33.65
N CYS A 525 -17.03 -9.98 32.94
CA CYS A 525 -18.26 -10.21 32.16
C CYS A 525 -19.45 -10.64 33.03
N VAL A 526 -20.64 -10.12 32.69
CA VAL A 526 -21.89 -10.59 33.31
C VAL A 526 -22.33 -11.89 32.64
N GLY A 527 -22.57 -11.85 31.33
CA GLY A 527 -22.93 -13.01 30.53
C GLY A 527 -22.11 -13.07 29.26
N LEU A 528 -21.50 -14.23 28.96
CA LEU A 528 -20.65 -14.40 27.77
C LEU A 528 -21.42 -14.07 26.48
N PHE A 529 -22.69 -14.47 26.40
CA PHE A 529 -23.62 -14.07 25.35
C PHE A 529 -24.84 -13.42 25.98
N THR A 530 -25.37 -12.36 25.35
CA THR A 530 -26.61 -11.69 25.73
C THR A 530 -27.57 -11.71 24.56
N LEU A 531 -28.73 -12.35 24.74
CA LEU A 531 -29.79 -12.37 23.74
C LEU A 531 -30.74 -11.20 23.99
N VAL A 532 -30.82 -10.26 23.05
CA VAL A 532 -31.73 -9.11 23.13
C VAL A 532 -33.19 -9.56 22.99
N SER A 533 -34.15 -8.83 23.57
CA SER A 533 -35.58 -9.08 23.37
C SER A 533 -35.93 -9.19 21.87
N GLY A 534 -36.74 -10.20 21.51
CA GLY A 534 -37.16 -10.47 20.13
C GLY A 534 -36.45 -11.65 19.43
N ASN A 535 -35.43 -12.25 20.05
CA ASN A 535 -34.87 -13.53 19.59
C ASN A 535 -35.89 -14.67 19.82
N THR A 536 -35.89 -15.65 18.93
CA THR A 536 -36.75 -16.84 18.93
C THR A 536 -35.94 -18.11 19.15
N ALA A 537 -36.63 -19.19 19.53
CA ALA A 537 -36.05 -20.53 19.63
C ALA A 537 -35.31 -20.92 18.34
N GLY A 538 -34.04 -21.33 18.47
CA GLY A 538 -33.20 -21.71 17.33
C GLY A 538 -32.34 -20.58 16.74
N ASN A 539 -32.49 -19.32 17.16
CA ASN A 539 -31.57 -18.26 16.72
C ASN A 539 -30.15 -18.42 17.29
N PHE A 540 -30.00 -19.08 18.43
CA PHE A 540 -28.71 -19.26 19.10
C PHE A 540 -28.51 -20.70 19.56
N MET A 541 -27.34 -21.25 19.22
CA MET A 541 -26.88 -22.56 19.66
C MET A 541 -25.45 -22.48 20.17
N LEU A 542 -25.20 -23.16 21.29
CA LEU A 542 -23.89 -23.27 21.90
C LEU A 542 -23.46 -24.73 21.97
N SER A 543 -22.20 -24.99 21.64
CA SER A 543 -21.60 -26.33 21.63
C SER A 543 -20.34 -26.35 22.51
N PRO A 544 -20.02 -27.48 23.18
CA PRO A 544 -18.76 -27.63 23.91
C PRO A 544 -17.54 -27.65 22.99
N PRO A 545 -16.34 -27.36 23.52
CA PRO A 545 -16.07 -26.86 24.87
C PRO A 545 -16.46 -25.38 25.04
N ASN A 546 -16.90 -25.03 26.24
CA ASN A 546 -17.17 -23.66 26.65
C ASN A 546 -16.89 -23.49 28.15
N ALA A 547 -16.51 -22.29 28.56
CA ALA A 547 -16.22 -21.99 29.95
C ALA A 547 -16.61 -20.55 30.30
N LEU A 548 -17.10 -20.36 31.53
CA LEU A 548 -17.43 -19.02 32.05
C LEU A 548 -16.19 -18.14 32.19
N ASN A 549 -15.10 -18.69 32.75
CA ASN A 549 -13.82 -18.02 32.99
C ASN A 549 -13.95 -16.55 33.42
N GLY A 550 -14.62 -16.29 34.55
CA GLY A 550 -14.86 -14.95 35.06
C GLY A 550 -16.25 -14.38 34.75
N CYS A 551 -16.97 -14.92 33.76
CA CYS A 551 -18.37 -14.56 33.54
C CYS A 551 -19.28 -15.09 34.65
N THR A 552 -20.29 -14.30 35.05
CA THR A 552 -21.31 -14.74 36.00
C THR A 552 -22.26 -15.79 35.40
N ARG A 553 -22.47 -15.75 34.08
CA ARG A 553 -23.30 -16.70 33.33
C ARG A 553 -22.82 -16.88 31.90
N LEU A 554 -23.26 -17.95 31.25
CA LEU A 554 -22.90 -18.26 29.88
C LEU A 554 -23.81 -17.52 28.88
N VAL A 555 -25.11 -17.53 29.15
CA VAL A 555 -26.10 -16.78 28.36
C VAL A 555 -26.99 -15.96 29.28
N THR A 556 -27.01 -14.65 29.04
CA THR A 556 -28.00 -13.72 29.56
C THR A 556 -29.20 -13.72 28.63
N ASN A 557 -30.37 -14.05 29.16
CA ASN A 557 -31.61 -14.03 28.43
C ASN A 557 -32.34 -12.70 28.61
N GLY A 558 -32.54 -11.97 27.52
CA GLY A 558 -33.29 -10.72 27.51
C GLY A 558 -34.77 -10.86 27.15
N GLN A 559 -35.31 -12.07 26.95
CA GLN A 559 -36.76 -12.24 26.76
C GLN A 559 -37.53 -12.11 28.08
N ALA A 560 -38.78 -11.64 27.98
CA ALA A 560 -39.68 -11.60 29.12
C ALA A 560 -40.01 -13.02 29.61
N GLY A 561 -39.71 -13.31 30.89
CA GLY A 561 -39.95 -14.62 31.50
C GLY A 561 -38.92 -15.71 31.16
N GLY A 562 -37.92 -15.38 30.34
CA GLY A 562 -36.86 -16.30 29.94
C GLY A 562 -35.84 -16.57 31.06
N ALA A 563 -35.30 -17.79 31.11
CA ALA A 563 -34.26 -18.17 32.08
C ALA A 563 -32.84 -17.98 31.51
N ASN A 564 -31.88 -17.63 32.36
CA ASN A 564 -30.46 -17.55 31.98
C ASN A 564 -29.80 -18.93 31.95
N LEU A 565 -28.75 -19.08 31.14
CA LEU A 565 -27.86 -20.25 31.19
C LEU A 565 -26.63 -19.91 32.04
N THR A 566 -26.53 -20.49 33.25
CA THR A 566 -25.51 -20.10 34.24
C THR A 566 -24.21 -20.89 34.14
N GLY A 567 -24.21 -22.10 33.59
CA GLY A 567 -23.04 -22.98 33.53
C GLY A 567 -22.72 -23.47 32.12
N PRO A 568 -21.56 -24.15 31.94
CA PRO A 568 -21.16 -24.73 30.66
C PRO A 568 -22.13 -25.80 30.16
N VAL A 569 -22.21 -25.96 28.84
CA VAL A 569 -22.99 -27.04 28.21
C VAL A 569 -22.10 -28.20 27.79
N MET A 570 -22.61 -29.43 27.97
CA MET A 570 -21.87 -30.66 27.68
C MET A 570 -22.22 -31.28 26.31
N THR A 571 -23.27 -30.78 25.67
CA THR A 571 -23.75 -31.19 24.34
C THR A 571 -24.23 -29.95 23.59
N ASP A 572 -24.42 -30.08 22.27
CA ASP A 572 -25.08 -29.05 21.45
C ASP A 572 -26.41 -28.66 22.09
N THR A 573 -26.50 -27.40 22.49
CA THR A 573 -27.65 -26.85 23.21
C THR A 573 -28.22 -25.70 22.39
N ILE A 574 -29.39 -25.93 21.82
CA ILE A 574 -30.20 -24.86 21.23
C ILE A 574 -30.81 -24.08 22.38
N PHE A 575 -30.51 -22.79 22.45
CA PHE A 575 -31.11 -21.94 23.46
C PHE A 575 -32.52 -21.56 23.04
N ASN A 576 -33.48 -21.82 23.93
CA ASN A 576 -34.87 -21.40 23.78
C ASN A 576 -35.06 -20.15 24.65
N PRO A 577 -35.06 -18.95 24.04
CA PRO A 577 -35.16 -17.68 24.75
C PRO A 577 -36.47 -17.51 25.52
#